data_AF-A0A2T7N919-F1
#
_entry.id   AF-A0A2T7N919-F1
#
_cell.length_a   1.000
_cell.length_b   1.000
_cell.length_c   1.000
_cell.angle_alpha   90.00
_cell.angle_beta   90.00
_cell.angle_gamma   90.00
#
_symmetry.space_group_name_H-M   'P 1'
#
loop_
_entity.id
_entity.type
_entity.pdbx_description
1 polymer ?
#
loop_
_entity_poly.entity_id
_entity_poly.type
_entity_poly.pdbx_seq_one_letter_code
_entity_poly.pdbx_strand_id
1 'polypeptide(L)'
;MKKWYLVPVAVILIFLIGGCFSFGDMLDGIWEGVITDAYGNYDTVLVINSNNTGSISFDNDSYSVNIVNRRANRSFVGEYGWYDSSWHERIIEAELQNYGALRIEIYNNYGSLITTGFLYK
;
A
#
# COMPACT_ATOMS: atom_id res chain seq x y z
N MET A 1 17.00 -52.75 -5.62
CA MET A 1 15.82 -51.95 -5.23
C MET A 1 16.28 -50.67 -4.53
N LYS A 2 16.52 -49.56 -5.25
CA LYS A 2 17.12 -48.32 -4.68
C LYS A 2 16.67 -47.00 -5.37
N LYS A 3 15.55 -47.00 -6.11
CA LYS A 3 15.09 -45.81 -6.89
C LYS A 3 13.77 -45.19 -6.41
N TRP A 4 13.11 -45.79 -5.41
CA TRP A 4 11.75 -45.40 -5.02
C TRP A 4 11.67 -44.25 -3.98
N TYR A 5 12.81 -43.87 -3.39
CA TYR A 5 12.88 -42.78 -2.40
C TYR A 5 13.25 -41.42 -2.98
N LEU A 6 13.62 -41.35 -4.27
CA LEU A 6 14.05 -40.11 -4.92
C LEU A 6 12.88 -39.21 -5.31
N VAL A 7 11.74 -39.81 -5.69
CA VAL A 7 10.55 -39.07 -6.13
C VAL A 7 9.86 -38.33 -4.97
N PRO A 8 9.64 -38.93 -3.78
CA PRO A 8 9.01 -38.21 -2.66
C PRO A 8 9.88 -37.05 -2.15
N VAL A 9 11.20 -37.25 -2.12
CA VAL A 9 12.15 -36.22 -1.67
C VAL A 9 12.19 -35.04 -2.65
N ALA A 10 12.18 -35.30 -3.96
CA ALA A 10 12.14 -34.24 -4.96
C ALA A 10 10.83 -33.42 -4.88
N VAL A 11 9.69 -34.06 -4.62
CA VAL A 11 8.41 -33.38 -4.44
C VAL A 11 8.41 -32.51 -3.19
N ILE A 12 8.91 -33.03 -2.05
CA ILE A 12 9.06 -32.24 -0.82
C ILE A 12 10.03 -31.07 -1.03
N LEU A 13 11.13 -31.27 -1.77
CA LEU A 13 12.08 -30.20 -2.10
C LEU A 13 11.43 -29.11 -2.97
N ILE A 14 10.59 -29.48 -3.94
CA ILE A 14 9.83 -28.53 -4.77
C ILE A 14 8.79 -27.78 -3.93
N PHE A 15 8.14 -28.43 -2.96
CA PHE A 15 7.24 -27.75 -2.01
C PHE A 15 7.99 -26.87 -1.01
N LEU A 16 9.22 -27.22 -0.61
CA LEU A 16 10.05 -26.40 0.27
C LEU A 16 10.67 -25.20 -0.47
N ILE A 17 11.05 -25.37 -1.75
CA ILE A 17 11.60 -24.31 -2.60
C ILE A 17 10.48 -23.43 -3.16
N GLY A 18 9.34 -24.02 -3.56
CA GLY A 18 8.15 -23.31 -4.05
C GLY A 18 7.25 -22.77 -2.94
N GLY A 19 7.38 -23.26 -1.71
CA GLY A 19 6.71 -22.69 -0.52
C GLY A 19 7.35 -21.41 -0.01
N CYS A 20 8.49 -21.01 -0.58
CA CYS A 20 9.21 -19.78 -0.24
C CYS A 20 8.92 -18.64 -1.24
N PHE A 21 7.86 -18.73 -2.05
CA PHE A 21 7.27 -17.53 -2.64
C PHE A 21 6.49 -16.82 -1.54
N SER A 22 7.24 -16.16 -0.64
CA SER A 22 6.70 -14.99 0.06
C SER A 22 6.32 -14.02 -1.04
N PHE A 23 5.05 -14.00 -1.45
CA PHE A 23 4.52 -12.83 -2.15
C PHE A 23 4.81 -11.66 -1.22
N GLY A 24 5.81 -10.85 -1.59
CA GLY A 24 6.11 -9.60 -0.90
C GLY A 24 4.81 -8.82 -0.74
N ASP A 25 4.71 -8.01 0.30
CA ASP A 25 3.47 -7.30 0.57
C ASP A 25 3.06 -6.51 -0.67
N MET A 26 1.94 -6.89 -1.26
CA MET A 26 1.41 -6.31 -2.48
C MET A 26 1.15 -4.82 -2.39
N LEU A 27 1.01 -4.30 -1.17
CA LEU A 27 0.92 -2.87 -0.91
C LEU A 27 2.22 -2.15 -1.30
N ASP A 28 3.39 -2.78 -1.19
CA ASP A 28 4.70 -2.20 -1.52
C ASP A 28 4.80 -1.82 -3.00
N GLY A 29 5.30 -0.63 -3.28
CA GLY A 29 5.50 -0.08 -4.61
C GLY A 29 4.73 1.22 -4.84
N ILE A 30 4.60 1.58 -6.11
CA ILE A 30 3.96 2.83 -6.56
C ILE A 30 2.52 2.53 -6.94
N TRP A 31 1.59 3.37 -6.51
CA TRP A 31 0.18 3.34 -6.87
C TRP A 31 -0.20 4.70 -7.45
N GLU A 32 -0.86 4.70 -8.60
CA GLU A 32 -1.17 5.94 -9.34
C GLU A 32 -2.66 6.03 -9.66
N GLY A 33 -3.21 7.23 -9.68
CA GLY A 33 -4.61 7.45 -10.04
C GLY A 33 -5.01 8.90 -9.85
N VAL A 34 -6.31 9.17 -10.02
CA VAL A 34 -6.88 10.50 -9.82
C VAL A 34 -7.76 10.46 -8.58
N ILE A 35 -7.49 11.35 -7.64
CA ILE A 35 -8.34 11.58 -6.47
C ILE A 35 -9.09 12.90 -6.67
N THR A 36 -10.38 12.89 -6.39
CA THR A 36 -11.23 14.09 -6.45
C THR A 36 -11.64 14.49 -5.05
N ASP A 37 -11.46 15.76 -4.68
CA ASP A 37 -12.02 16.33 -3.46
C ASP A 37 -12.87 17.58 -3.75
N ALA A 38 -13.17 18.37 -2.71
CA ALA A 38 -13.97 19.59 -2.84
C ALA A 38 -13.31 20.71 -3.66
N TYR A 39 -11.99 20.66 -3.85
CA TYR A 39 -11.18 21.69 -4.49
C TYR A 39 -10.76 21.31 -5.91
N GLY A 40 -10.77 20.03 -6.27
CA GLY A 40 -10.50 19.61 -7.63
C GLY A 40 -10.15 18.13 -7.79
N ASN A 41 -9.60 17.82 -8.97
CA ASN A 41 -9.01 16.53 -9.28
C ASN A 41 -7.49 16.65 -9.22
N TYR A 42 -6.85 15.67 -8.61
CA TYR A 42 -5.41 15.64 -8.40
C TYR A 42 -4.81 14.35 -8.96
N ASP A 43 -3.76 14.47 -9.75
CA ASP A 43 -2.93 13.33 -10.13
C ASP A 43 -2.19 12.86 -8.88
N THR A 44 -2.57 11.68 -8.38
CA THR A 44 -2.08 11.18 -7.09
C THR A 44 -1.15 10.00 -7.29
N VAL A 45 0.04 10.10 -6.69
CA VAL A 45 1.01 9.02 -6.63
C VAL A 45 1.28 8.66 -5.17
N LEU A 46 1.05 7.41 -4.81
CA LEU A 46 1.31 6.87 -3.48
C LEU A 46 2.41 5.81 -3.58
N VAL A 47 3.52 6.06 -2.89
CA VAL A 47 4.64 5.13 -2.77
C VAL A 47 4.62 4.51 -1.38
N ILE A 48 4.59 3.18 -1.32
CA ILE A 48 4.61 2.40 -0.07
C ILE A 48 5.87 1.55 -0.03
N ASN A 49 6.62 1.66 1.06
CA ASN A 49 7.84 0.89 1.27
C ASN A 49 7.63 -0.21 2.34
N SER A 50 8.45 -1.25 2.26
CA SER A 50 8.41 -2.39 3.17
C SER A 50 8.79 -2.05 4.61
N ASN A 51 9.48 -0.92 4.83
CA ASN A 51 9.90 -0.43 6.14
C ASN A 51 8.85 0.49 6.82
N ASN A 52 7.58 0.38 6.42
CA ASN A 52 6.46 1.18 6.95
C ASN A 52 6.60 2.70 6.75
N THR A 53 7.29 3.10 5.68
CA THR A 53 7.32 4.50 5.23
C THR A 53 6.82 4.60 3.81
N GLY A 54 6.62 5.83 3.34
CA GLY A 54 6.18 6.08 1.99
C GLY A 54 6.13 7.57 1.68
N SER A 55 5.50 7.88 0.56
CA SER A 55 5.13 9.25 0.21
C SER A 55 3.81 9.26 -0.52
N ILE A 56 3.05 10.32 -0.37
CA ILE A 56 1.88 10.62 -1.21
C ILE A 56 2.12 11.96 -1.88
N SER A 57 1.87 12.04 -3.18
CA SER A 57 1.89 13.31 -3.90
C SER A 57 0.56 13.61 -4.55
N PHE A 58 0.21 14.88 -4.56
CA PHE A 58 -0.95 15.42 -5.29
C PHE A 58 -0.39 16.43 -6.30
N ASP A 59 -0.56 16.13 -7.58
CA ASP A 59 0.09 16.79 -8.70
C ASP A 59 1.62 16.83 -8.54
N ASN A 60 2.17 17.94 -8.07
CA ASN A 60 3.61 18.15 -7.91
C ASN A 60 4.07 18.22 -6.44
N ASP A 61 3.14 18.26 -5.48
CA ASP A 61 3.46 18.40 -4.06
C ASP A 61 3.52 17.02 -3.41
N SER A 62 4.65 16.69 -2.78
CA SER A 62 4.92 15.38 -2.18
C SER A 62 5.09 15.47 -0.68
N TYR A 63 4.46 14.54 0.04
CA TYR A 63 4.42 14.48 1.49
C TYR A 63 4.89 13.11 1.98
N SER A 64 5.72 13.10 3.02
CA SER A 64 6.17 11.86 3.65
C SER A 64 5.00 11.18 4.37
N VAL A 65 4.85 9.88 4.16
CA VAL A 65 3.84 9.04 4.81
C VAL A 65 4.52 8.10 5.81
N ASN A 66 4.01 8.06 7.03
CA ASN A 66 4.37 7.06 8.03
C ASN A 66 3.24 6.04 8.17
N ILE A 67 3.54 4.75 8.07
CA ILE A 67 2.52 3.69 8.17
C ILE A 67 2.44 3.20 9.61
N VAL A 68 1.39 3.61 10.30
CA VAL A 68 1.20 3.33 11.74
C VAL A 68 0.56 1.97 12.00
N ASN A 69 -0.22 1.46 11.05
CA ASN A 69 -0.82 0.13 11.13
C ASN A 69 -0.86 -0.51 9.75
N ARG A 70 -0.53 -1.80 9.67
CA ARG A 70 -0.41 -2.51 8.40
C ARG A 70 -0.87 -3.95 8.53
N ARG A 71 -1.73 -4.36 7.60
CA ARG A 71 -2.10 -5.75 7.38
C ARG A 71 -1.65 -6.14 5.98
N ALA A 72 -0.58 -6.93 5.93
CA ALA A 72 0.04 -7.33 4.68
C ALA A 72 -0.96 -7.91 3.68
N ASN A 73 -0.80 -7.54 2.40
CA ASN A 73 -1.65 -7.95 1.29
C ASN A 73 -3.14 -7.59 1.45
N ARG A 74 -3.46 -6.59 2.29
CA ARG A 74 -4.86 -6.21 2.53
C ARG A 74 -5.06 -4.73 2.75
N SER A 75 -4.46 -4.14 3.76
CA SER A 75 -4.73 -2.74 4.11
C SER A 75 -3.62 -2.10 4.93
N PHE A 76 -3.59 -0.78 4.96
CA PHE A 76 -2.76 -0.02 5.89
C PHE A 76 -3.47 1.26 6.33
N VAL A 77 -3.05 1.78 7.48
CA VAL A 77 -3.35 3.12 7.95
C VAL A 77 -2.02 3.88 8.01
N GLY A 78 -1.98 5.01 7.32
CA GLY A 78 -0.83 5.89 7.24
C GLY A 78 -1.18 7.31 7.65
N GLU A 79 -0.15 8.07 7.99
CA GLU A 79 -0.27 9.46 8.39
C GLU A 79 0.70 10.28 7.55
N TYR A 80 0.23 11.42 7.03
CA TYR A 80 1.09 12.43 6.44
C TYR A 80 0.71 13.80 6.97
N GLY A 81 1.68 14.70 6.95
CA GLY A 81 1.45 16.07 7.35
C GLY A 81 2.31 17.04 6.57
N TRP A 82 1.87 18.29 6.55
CA TRP A 82 2.61 19.39 5.97
C TRP A 82 2.52 20.63 6.85
N TYR A 83 3.47 21.53 6.64
CA TYR A 83 3.49 22.83 7.26
C TYR A 83 3.30 23.89 6.19
N ASP A 84 2.23 24.67 6.32
CA ASP A 84 2.01 25.87 5.51
C ASP A 84 2.04 27.10 6.43
N SER A 85 0.91 27.44 7.05
CA SER A 85 0.78 28.45 8.11
C SER A 85 0.57 27.85 9.51
N SER A 86 0.22 26.57 9.55
CA SER A 86 0.15 25.72 10.75
C SER A 86 0.44 24.27 10.34
N TRP A 87 0.70 23.40 11.32
CA TRP A 87 0.86 21.98 11.07
C TRP A 87 -0.49 21.34 10.76
N HIS A 88 -0.58 20.64 9.63
CA HIS A 88 -1.77 19.91 9.22
C HIS A 88 -1.45 18.42 9.13
N GLU A 89 -2.30 17.59 9.76
CA GLU A 89 -2.21 16.13 9.72
C GLU A 89 -3.40 15.54 8.97
N ARG A 90 -3.13 14.43 8.30
CA ARG A 90 -4.08 13.63 7.54
C ARG A 90 -3.84 12.16 7.77
N ILE A 91 -4.94 11.42 7.84
CA ILE A 91 -4.93 9.97 7.96
C ILE A 91 -5.32 9.41 6.59
N ILE A 92 -4.54 8.44 6.11
CA ILE A 92 -4.83 7.65 4.92
C ILE A 92 -5.23 6.27 5.39
N GLU A 93 -6.42 5.82 5.01
CA GLU A 93 -6.80 4.41 5.09
C GLU A 93 -6.81 3.84 3.69
N ALA A 94 -6.03 2.78 3.47
CA ALA A 94 -5.92 2.14 2.17
C ALA A 94 -6.28 0.66 2.27
N GLU A 95 -7.10 0.16 1.35
CA GLU A 95 -7.54 -1.22 1.30
C GLU A 95 -7.46 -1.77 -0.12
N LEU A 96 -6.70 -2.84 -0.28
CA LEU A 96 -6.56 -3.58 -1.53
C LEU A 96 -7.91 -4.23 -1.90
N GLN A 97 -8.47 -3.84 -3.03
CA GLN A 97 -9.74 -4.39 -3.53
C GLN A 97 -9.49 -5.60 -4.43
N ASN A 98 -8.41 -5.56 -5.20
CA ASN A 98 -7.90 -6.66 -6.00
C ASN A 98 -6.41 -6.43 -6.30
N TYR A 99 -5.80 -7.31 -7.09
CA TYR A 99 -4.35 -7.30 -7.33
C TYR A 99 -3.79 -6.00 -7.95
N GLY A 100 -4.62 -5.18 -8.59
CA GLY A 100 -4.20 -3.93 -9.25
C GLY A 100 -5.01 -2.70 -8.84
N ALA A 101 -5.83 -2.78 -7.80
CA ALA A 101 -6.67 -1.67 -7.35
C ALA A 101 -6.64 -1.50 -5.83
N LEU A 102 -6.27 -0.31 -5.39
CA LEU A 102 -6.20 0.12 -4.00
C LEU A 102 -7.27 1.19 -3.78
N ARG A 103 -8.28 0.90 -2.94
CA ARG A 103 -9.19 1.94 -2.45
C ARG A 103 -8.44 2.74 -1.40
N ILE A 104 -8.54 4.06 -1.47
CA ILE A 104 -7.97 4.96 -0.48
C ILE A 104 -9.02 5.94 0.03
N GLU A 105 -8.94 6.25 1.31
CA GLU A 105 -9.75 7.22 2.00
C GLU A 105 -8.83 8.15 2.77
N ILE A 106 -9.04 9.44 2.63
CA ILE A 106 -8.24 10.46 3.30
C ILE A 106 -9.13 11.20 4.28
N TYR A 107 -8.71 11.25 5.52
CA TYR A 107 -9.40 11.89 6.62
C TYR A 107 -8.62 13.10 7.13
N ASN A 108 -9.33 14.09 7.62
CA ASN A 108 -8.72 15.14 8.43
C ASN A 108 -8.32 14.60 9.82
N ASN A 109 -7.55 15.38 10.56
CA ASN A 109 -7.12 15.10 11.93
C ASN A 109 -8.28 15.00 12.96
N TYR A 110 -9.52 15.31 12.56
CA TYR A 110 -10.72 15.14 13.37
C TYR A 110 -11.53 13.88 12.99
N GLY A 111 -11.01 13.05 12.08
CA GLY A 111 -11.67 11.83 11.61
C GLY A 111 -12.79 12.07 10.60
N SER A 112 -12.91 13.27 10.03
CA SER A 112 -13.86 13.53 8.94
C SER A 112 -13.26 13.13 7.60
N LEU A 113 -14.00 12.35 6.82
CA LEU A 113 -13.62 11.98 5.46
C LEU A 113 -13.53 13.22 4.58
N ILE A 114 -12.40 13.40 3.92
CA ILE A 114 -12.15 14.47 2.93
C ILE A 114 -12.45 13.94 1.54
N THR A 115 -11.90 12.77 1.20
CA THR A 115 -12.03 12.18 -0.12
C THR A 115 -11.86 10.67 -0.07
N THR A 116 -12.42 10.01 -1.08
CA THR A 116 -12.23 8.60 -1.38
C THR A 116 -11.88 8.44 -2.86
N GLY A 117 -10.99 7.51 -3.18
CA GLY A 117 -10.55 7.28 -4.54
C GLY A 117 -9.96 5.89 -4.72
N PHE A 118 -9.52 5.62 -5.96
CA PHE A 118 -8.82 4.40 -6.31
C PHE A 118 -7.49 4.72 -6.96
N LEU A 119 -6.46 3.99 -6.54
CA LEU A 119 -5.14 4.00 -7.16
C LEU A 119 -4.84 2.62 -7.74
N TYR A 120 -3.98 2.57 -8.75
CA TYR A 120 -3.74 1.39 -9.57
C TYR A 120 -2.26 1.08 -9.72
N LYS A 121 -1.97 -0.19 -10.05
CA LYS A 121 -0.64 -0.76 -10.35
C LYS A 121 -0.66 -1.52 -11.67
#